data_AF-A0A1X3MVI1-F1
#
_entry.id   AF-A0A1X3MVI1-F1
#
_cell.length_a   1.000
_cell.length_b   1.000
_cell.length_c   1.000
_cell.angle_alpha   90.00
_cell.angle_beta   90.00
_cell.angle_gamma   90.00
#
_symmetry.space_group_name_H-M   'P 1'
#
loop_
_entity.id
_entity.type
_entity.pdbx_description
1 polymer ?
#
loop_
_entity_poly.entity_id
_entity_poly.type
_entity_poly.pdbx_seq_one_letter_code
_entity_poly.pdbx_strand_id
1 'polypeptide(L)'
;MNIYMDDQRSCPFGYVPATTVETALQFVRENEVNIISLDFNMGWRQSNGFDFVNIFCKEGLYVKEIHFHTNDVIGMDKMKQRIEGGKEQGEIEASIIVKYVGS
;
A
#
# COMPACT_ATOMS: atom_id res chain seq x y z
N MET A 1 -5.56 -13.02 -0.77
CA MET A 1 -6.39 -12.24 0.18
C MET A 1 -6.37 -10.75 -0.18
N ASN A 2 -7.26 -9.93 0.38
CA ASN A 2 -7.25 -8.47 0.18
C ASN A 2 -6.94 -7.76 1.49
N ILE A 3 -6.06 -6.76 1.47
CA ILE A 3 -5.57 -6.03 2.65
C ILE A 3 -6.05 -4.58 2.59
N TYR A 4 -6.53 -4.05 3.71
CA TYR A 4 -6.93 -2.66 3.87
C TYR A 4 -6.08 -2.02 4.97
N MET A 5 -5.10 -1.21 4.57
CA MET A 5 -4.17 -0.54 5.47
C MET A 5 -4.69 0.86 5.80
N ASP A 6 -5.28 1.00 6.98
CA ASP A 6 -5.91 2.22 7.49
C ASP A 6 -6.04 2.11 9.02
N ASP A 7 -5.80 3.20 9.77
CA ASP A 7 -5.91 3.24 11.24
C ASP A 7 -7.23 3.88 11.75
N GLN A 8 -8.05 4.46 10.87
CA GLN A 8 -9.25 5.23 11.23
C GLN A 8 -10.54 4.69 10.62
N ARG A 9 -10.52 4.32 9.33
CA ARG A 9 -11.73 3.89 8.60
C ARG A 9 -12.10 2.45 8.93
N SER A 10 -13.40 2.16 8.84
CA SER A 10 -13.88 0.79 8.93
C SER A 10 -13.40 -0.01 7.73
N CYS A 11 -12.82 -1.19 7.99
CA CYS A 11 -12.39 -2.10 6.94
C CYS A 11 -13.58 -2.57 6.09
N PRO A 12 -13.55 -2.42 4.75
CA PRO A 12 -14.62 -2.89 3.88
C PRO A 12 -14.78 -4.41 3.93
N PHE A 13 -15.99 -4.90 3.63
CA PHE A 13 -16.24 -6.34 3.53
C PHE A 13 -15.32 -7.01 2.51
N GLY A 14 -14.77 -8.18 2.88
CA GLY A 14 -13.85 -8.94 2.03
C GLY A 14 -12.39 -8.48 2.10
N TYR A 15 -12.06 -7.50 2.95
CA TYR A 15 -10.70 -7.10 3.27
C TYR A 15 -10.30 -7.54 4.67
N VAL A 16 -9.00 -7.73 4.87
CA VAL A 16 -8.38 -7.92 6.18
C VAL A 16 -7.75 -6.59 6.62
N PRO A 17 -8.10 -6.07 7.81
CA PRO A 17 -7.55 -4.81 8.29
C PRO A 17 -6.07 -4.94 8.67
N ALA A 18 -5.28 -3.93 8.31
CA ALA A 18 -3.92 -3.73 8.77
C ALA A 18 -3.78 -2.32 9.33
N THR A 19 -3.88 -2.17 10.65
CA THR A 19 -3.88 -0.84 11.29
C THR A 19 -2.48 -0.25 11.48
N THR A 20 -1.43 -0.94 11.02
CA THR A 20 -0.06 -0.42 10.94
C THR A 20 0.63 -0.87 9.65
N VAL A 21 1.67 -0.14 9.26
CA VAL A 21 2.52 -0.47 8.11
C VAL A 21 3.20 -1.83 8.29
N GLU A 22 3.65 -2.16 9.50
CA GLU A 22 4.32 -3.41 9.83
C GLU A 22 3.40 -4.60 9.61
N THR A 23 2.14 -4.51 10.07
CA THR A 23 1.15 -5.57 9.86
C THR A 23 0.84 -5.74 8.37
N ALA A 24 0.70 -4.64 7.63
CA ALA A 24 0.47 -4.71 6.18
C ALA A 24 1.64 -5.38 5.45
N LEU A 25 2.88 -5.01 5.78
CA LEU A 25 4.09 -5.62 5.21
C LEU A 25 4.18 -7.10 5.55
N GLN A 26 3.88 -7.48 6.81
CA GLN A 26 3.85 -8.88 7.21
C GLN A 26 2.86 -9.68 6.37
N PHE A 27 1.64 -9.19 6.16
CA PHE A 27 0.67 -9.88 5.32
C PHE A 27 1.15 -10.06 3.88
N VAL A 28 1.76 -9.04 3.28
CA VAL A 28 2.29 -9.11 1.92
C VAL A 28 3.46 -10.09 1.80
N ARG A 29 4.33 -10.16 2.82
CA ARG A 29 5.47 -11.10 2.82
C ARG A 29 5.03 -12.56 2.98
N GLU A 30 4.00 -12.80 3.78
CA GLU A 30 3.62 -14.15 4.21
C GLU A 30 2.48 -14.77 3.38
N ASN A 31 1.77 -13.98 2.57
CA ASN A 31 0.54 -14.42 1.89
C ASN A 31 0.48 -13.96 0.43
N GLU A 32 -0.26 -14.71 -0.39
CA GLU A 32 -0.64 -14.22 -1.72
C GLU A 32 -1.71 -13.12 -1.57
N VAL A 33 -1.29 -11.88 -1.76
CA VAL A 33 -2.17 -10.69 -1.71
C VAL A 33 -2.61 -10.32 -3.12
N ASN A 34 -3.94 -10.29 -3.33
CA ASN A 34 -4.53 -9.85 -4.58
C ASN A 34 -4.56 -8.32 -4.63
N ILE A 35 -5.15 -7.70 -3.61
CA ILE A 35 -5.31 -6.25 -3.53
C ILE A 35 -4.74 -5.79 -2.20
N ILE A 36 -3.92 -4.75 -2.23
CA ILE A 36 -3.62 -3.95 -1.05
C ILE A 36 -4.12 -2.53 -1.26
N SER A 37 -5.00 -2.08 -0.35
CA SER A 37 -5.51 -0.72 -0.32
C SER A 37 -4.74 0.05 0.74
N LEU A 38 -4.20 1.23 0.40
CA LEU A 38 -3.33 2.02 1.26
C LEU A 38 -3.91 3.42 1.55
N ASP A 39 -4.02 3.78 2.83
CA ASP A 39 -4.03 5.17 3.26
C ASP A 39 -2.60 5.68 3.43
N PHE A 40 -2.40 6.96 3.16
CA PHE A 40 -1.14 7.62 3.45
C PHE A 40 -1.01 7.88 4.96
N ASN A 41 -2.06 8.36 5.61
CA ASN A 41 -2.03 8.73 7.02
C ASN A 41 -2.34 7.51 7.90
N MET A 42 -1.42 7.17 8.81
CA MET A 42 -1.53 5.97 9.68
C MET A 42 -1.39 6.31 11.17
N GLY A 43 -1.78 7.54 11.55
CA GLY A 43 -1.71 8.02 12.94
C GLY A 43 -0.41 8.75 13.32
N TRP A 44 -0.41 9.35 14.50
CA TRP A 44 0.67 10.23 14.95
C TRP A 44 1.94 9.45 15.28
N ARG A 45 3.07 9.88 14.70
CA ARG A 45 4.42 9.26 14.87
C ARG A 45 4.50 7.79 14.46
N GLN A 46 3.54 7.30 13.69
CA GLN A 46 3.61 5.97 13.06
C GLN A 46 4.25 6.08 11.67
N SER A 47 4.73 4.94 11.16
CA SER A 47 5.07 4.82 9.75
C SER A 47 3.82 5.04 8.90
N ASN A 48 3.99 5.72 7.77
CA ASN A 48 2.90 6.14 6.88
C ASN A 48 2.87 5.29 5.60
N GLY A 49 1.89 5.53 4.72
CA GLY A 49 1.77 4.78 3.47
C GLY A 49 2.97 4.91 2.52
N PHE A 50 3.74 6.00 2.59
CA PHE A 50 4.98 6.11 1.83
C PHE A 50 6.10 5.24 2.41
N ASP A 51 6.17 5.08 3.74
CA ASP A 51 7.10 4.14 4.36
C ASP A 51 6.79 2.70 3.92
N PHE A 52 5.50 2.33 3.89
CA PHE A 52 5.05 1.05 3.33
C PHE A 52 5.56 0.86 1.90
N VAL A 53 5.25 1.80 1.00
CA VAL A 53 5.62 1.70 -0.42
C VAL A 53 7.14 1.65 -0.61
N ASN A 54 7.90 2.40 0.19
CA ASN A 54 9.35 2.42 0.10
C ASN A 54 9.97 1.05 0.48
N ILE A 55 9.46 0.41 1.53
CA ILE A 55 9.90 -0.92 1.94
C ILE A 55 9.44 -1.97 0.94
N PHE A 56 8.16 -1.89 0.52
CA PHE A 56 7.57 -2.77 -0.49
C PHE A 56 8.44 -2.85 -1.74
N CYS A 57 8.86 -1.69 -2.26
CA CYS A 57 9.73 -1.66 -3.43
C CYS A 57 11.14 -2.18 -3.14
N LYS A 58 11.79 -1.76 -2.04
CA LYS A 58 13.15 -2.19 -1.70
C LYS A 58 13.29 -3.70 -1.51
N GLU A 59 12.23 -4.34 -1.02
CA GLU A 59 12.19 -5.78 -0.80
C GLU A 59 11.71 -6.57 -2.04
N GLY A 60 11.30 -5.88 -3.11
CA GLY A 60 10.76 -6.52 -4.31
C GLY A 60 9.48 -7.31 -4.04
N LEU A 61 8.63 -6.81 -3.14
CA LEU A 61 7.38 -7.47 -2.80
C LEU A 61 6.38 -7.41 -3.98
N TYR A 62 5.42 -8.33 -3.97
CA TYR A 62 4.45 -8.48 -5.04
C TYR A 62 3.00 -8.52 -4.53
N VAL A 63 2.13 -7.84 -5.26
CA VAL A 63 0.66 -7.92 -5.18
C VAL A 63 0.09 -7.79 -6.59
N LYS A 64 -1.15 -8.23 -6.82
CA LYS A 64 -1.77 -8.04 -8.16
C LYS A 64 -2.17 -6.58 -8.38
N GLU A 65 -2.74 -5.93 -7.37
CA GLU A 65 -3.19 -4.54 -7.43
C GLU A 65 -2.85 -3.75 -6.16
N ILE A 66 -2.44 -2.50 -6.36
CA ILE A 66 -2.28 -1.48 -5.31
C ILE A 66 -3.37 -0.43 -5.51
N HIS A 67 -4.19 -0.21 -4.49
CA HIS A 67 -5.22 0.84 -4.49
C HIS A 67 -4.79 1.94 -3.50
N PHE A 68 -4.78 3.19 -3.94
CA PHE A 68 -4.62 4.32 -3.04
C PHE A 68 -5.99 4.86 -2.65
N HIS A 69 -6.32 4.78 -1.36
CA HIS A 69 -7.58 5.26 -0.77
C HIS A 69 -7.32 6.40 0.22
N THR A 70 -6.46 7.34 -0.15
CA THR A 70 -6.11 8.47 0.72
C THR A 70 -6.72 9.78 0.27
N ASN A 71 -7.08 10.62 1.25
CA ASN A 71 -7.48 12.01 1.03
C ASN A 71 -6.26 12.96 1.00
N ASP A 72 -5.06 12.48 1.34
CA ASP A 72 -3.83 13.28 1.25
C ASP A 72 -3.30 13.28 -0.18
N VAL A 73 -3.61 14.34 -0.92
CA VAL A 73 -3.20 14.49 -2.33
C VAL A 73 -1.67 14.50 -2.49
N ILE A 74 -0.94 15.10 -1.54
CA ILE A 74 0.53 15.15 -1.57
C ILE A 74 1.10 13.76 -1.26
N GLY A 75 0.54 13.10 -0.26
CA GLY A 75 0.91 11.74 0.13
C GLY A 75 0.65 10.72 -0.99
N MET A 76 -0.50 10.84 -1.66
CA MET A 76 -0.85 10.04 -2.83
C MET A 76 0.17 10.21 -3.96
N ASP A 77 0.55 11.45 -4.29
CA ASP A 77 1.53 11.71 -5.35
C ASP A 77 2.91 11.14 -5.00
N LYS A 78 3.34 11.24 -3.73
CA LYS A 78 4.58 10.61 -3.26
C LYS A 78 4.57 9.09 -3.40
N MET A 79 3.48 8.43 -2.99
CA MET A 79 3.34 6.97 -3.11
C MET A 79 3.33 6.54 -4.58
N LYS A 80 2.61 7.28 -5.43
CA LYS A 80 2.59 7.06 -6.88
C LYS A 80 3.98 7.14 -7.48
N GLN A 81 4.70 8.24 -7.25
CA GLN A 81 6.04 8.44 -7.81
C GLN A 81 6.99 7.32 -7.38
N ARG A 82 6.89 6.86 -6.12
CA ARG A 82 7.75 5.79 -5.62
C ARG A 82 7.44 4.42 -6.24
N ILE A 83 6.16 4.09 -6.45
CA ILE A 83 5.77 2.86 -7.15
C ILE A 83 6.25 2.89 -8.60
N GLU A 84 5.99 3.98 -9.32
CA GLU A 84 6.39 4.09 -10.73
C GLU A 84 7.92 4.03 -10.87
N GLY A 85 8.66 4.74 -10.02
CA GLY A 85 10.12 4.63 -9.99
C GLY A 85 10.62 3.22 -9.67
N GLY A 86 9.94 2.49 -8.77
CA GLY A 86 10.26 1.10 -8.47
C GLY A 86 10.04 0.16 -9.65
N LYS A 87 8.99 0.39 -10.44
CA LYS A 87 8.76 -0.34 -11.69
C LYS A 87 9.81 -0.03 -12.75
N GLU A 88 10.13 1.24 -12.96
CA GLU A 88 11.14 1.70 -13.93
C GLU A 88 12.53 1.15 -13.62
N GLN A 89 12.87 1.04 -12.33
CA GLN A 89 14.16 0.53 -11.86
C GLN A 89 14.20 -1.01 -11.77
N GLY A 90 13.06 -1.69 -11.98
CA GLY A 90 12.96 -3.15 -11.83
C GLY A 90 13.04 -3.63 -10.38
N GLU A 91 12.79 -2.75 -9.40
CA GLU A 91 12.65 -3.14 -7.99
C GLU A 91 11.39 -3.97 -7.77
N ILE A 92 10.30 -3.62 -8.48
CA ILE A 92 9.02 -4.35 -8.44
C ILE A 92 8.51 -4.60 -9.84
N GLU A 93 7.62 -5.59 -9.95
CA GLU A 93 7.01 -6.01 -11.20
C GLU A 93 6.23 -4.87 -11.88
N ALA A 94 6.59 -4.55 -13.13
CA ALA A 94 5.92 -3.52 -13.92
C ALA A 94 4.43 -3.84 -14.19
N SER A 95 4.06 -5.12 -14.08
CA SER A 95 2.70 -5.62 -14.27
C SER A 95 1.74 -5.29 -13.11
N ILE A 96 2.24 -4.81 -11.96
CA ILE A 96 1.41 -4.44 -10.82
C ILE A 96 0.48 -3.28 -11.20
N ILE A 97 -0.82 -3.49 -11.04
CA ILE A 97 -1.83 -2.49 -11.39
C ILE A 97 -1.97 -1.49 -10.24
N VAL A 98 -1.93 -0.20 -10.54
CA VAL A 98 -2.14 0.88 -9.56
C VAL A 98 -3.46 1.58 -9.86
N LYS A 99 -4.34 1.67 -8.86
CA LYS A 99 -5.65 2.35 -8.96
C LYS A 99 -5.78 3.41 -7.88
N TYR A 100 -6.54 4.45 -8.20
CA TYR A 100 -6.93 5.51 -7.27
C TYR A 100 -8.40 5.31 -6.97
N VAL A 101 -8.72 5.06 -5.72
CA VAL A 101 -10.10 4.80 -5.29
C VAL A 101 -10.53 5.91 -4.35
N GLY A 102 -11.83 6.21 -4.33
CA GLY A 102 -12.38 7.17 -3.37
C GLY A 102 -12.07 6.74 -1.94
N SER A 103 -11.76 7.73 -1.09
CA SER A 103 -11.58 7.54 0.35
C SER A 103 -12.89 7.29 1.09
#